data_AF-A0A3A2ZFL6-F1
#
_entry.id   AF-A0A3A2ZFL6-F1
#
_cell.length_a   1.000
_cell.length_b   1.000
_cell.length_c   1.000
_cell.angle_alpha   90.00
_cell.angle_beta   90.00
_cell.angle_gamma   90.00
#
_symmetry.space_group_name_H-M   'P 1'
#
loop_
_entity.id
_entity.type
_entity.pdbx_description
1 polymer ?
#
loop_
_entity_poly.entity_id
_entity_poly.type
_entity_poly.pdbx_seq_one_letter_code
_entity_poly.pdbx_strand_id
1 'polypeptide(L)'
;MLLSDEILNSMREESRAALLTLYLVYKRALLVEDHQLGSELLEKFLAVDQKHLLSCAVEAEKLGKTRQAIDILQGVINDLDASEQEIKVSALFQSTICLLIKEIERCKGGIDKQGLLDKAYSVFEAALKGANTRESSSTGSMFSKTEIEWFFQNACILALENLTFPRSQQIEQLLDVSAKVLALNNWKCNIMPNNVQFATIYQKCALDPEEQTNILSHHLLCCYLRSLKTVSEVRGQCDANEKKIHYETIRAAIQSFRERISSQLNNERITVKERTAWVVKHREMLYFDFEAAIYLKQWNSLASLVDEARPIITDKLCSNFMESILISNAPMRVTLRAIICTHHKTFTAKLPRYLHVLFRLALSPNGDIIVAEAVIDQVLALARQSNSTSTSQNARARFQDEELAWLATTAFNRAVDFYRDSADADCARWAGKAIEVADLVGCDEGPGGGGLAALLRRNLGLLGLDGA
;
A
#
# COMPACT_ATOMS: atom_id res chain seq x y z
N MET A 1 5.99 54.32 20.34
CA MET A 1 4.63 54.07 19.82
C MET A 1 3.86 55.36 19.59
N LEU A 2 3.42 56.10 20.61
CA LEU A 2 2.60 57.32 20.40
C LEU A 2 3.17 58.29 19.33
N LEU A 3 4.45 58.65 19.42
CA LEU A 3 5.13 59.48 18.42
C LEU A 3 5.07 58.95 16.96
N SER A 4 5.00 57.64 16.73
CA SER A 4 4.86 57.11 15.35
C SER A 4 3.45 57.26 14.80
N ASP A 5 2.43 57.31 15.65
CA ASP A 5 1.04 57.56 15.23
C ASP A 5 0.81 59.03 14.86
N GLU A 6 1.32 59.96 15.68
CA GLU A 6 1.25 61.40 15.38
C GLU A 6 2.00 61.75 14.08
N ILE A 7 3.16 61.13 13.85
CA ILE A 7 3.93 61.30 12.61
C ILE A 7 3.19 60.69 11.41
N LEU A 8 2.62 59.49 11.51
CA LEU A 8 1.88 58.88 10.40
C LEU A 8 0.60 59.64 10.04
N ASN A 9 -0.15 60.10 11.05
CA ASN A 9 -1.39 60.85 10.84
C ASN A 9 -1.15 62.28 10.32
N SER A 10 0.03 62.85 10.51
CA SER A 10 0.42 64.17 9.96
C SER A 10 1.07 64.12 8.57
N MET A 11 1.42 62.94 8.05
CA MET A 11 1.83 62.79 6.65
C MET A 11 0.66 63.03 5.67
N ARG A 12 0.97 63.55 4.48
CA ARG A 12 0.04 63.61 3.34
C ARG A 12 -0.30 62.21 2.83
N GLU A 13 -1.47 62.03 2.22
CA GLU A 13 -1.94 60.72 1.73
C GLU A 13 -0.98 60.10 0.70
N GLU A 14 -0.48 60.91 -0.24
CA GLU A 14 0.59 60.55 -1.19
C GLU A 14 1.83 59.96 -0.50
N SER A 15 2.19 60.50 0.67
CA SER A 15 3.35 60.07 1.46
C SER A 15 3.04 58.84 2.32
N ARG A 16 1.78 58.62 2.72
CA ARG A 16 1.33 57.39 3.40
C ARG A 16 1.26 56.21 2.43
N ALA A 17 0.92 56.45 1.17
CA ALA A 17 0.85 55.44 0.11
C ALA A 17 2.22 54.97 -0.41
N ALA A 18 3.33 55.64 -0.03
CA ALA A 18 4.67 55.24 -0.45
C ALA A 18 5.10 53.91 0.19
N LEU A 19 5.68 53.00 -0.62
CA LEU A 19 6.09 51.64 -0.20
C LEU A 19 6.95 51.60 1.07
N LEU A 20 7.90 52.52 1.20
CA LEU A 20 8.74 52.65 2.41
C LEU A 20 7.95 53.06 3.66
N THR A 21 6.94 53.92 3.51
CA THR A 21 6.05 54.30 4.61
C THR A 21 5.17 53.11 5.00
N LEU A 22 4.53 52.46 4.03
CA LEU A 22 3.70 51.27 4.24
C LEU A 22 4.49 50.14 4.94
N TYR A 23 5.77 49.95 4.60
CA TYR A 23 6.65 48.96 5.24
C TYR A 23 6.91 49.29 6.72
N LEU A 24 7.07 50.58 7.05
CA LEU A 24 7.21 51.04 8.43
C LEU A 24 5.90 50.92 9.22
N VAL A 25 4.73 51.16 8.61
CA VAL A 25 3.43 50.88 9.24
C VAL A 25 3.25 49.38 9.49
N TYR A 26 3.60 48.54 8.52
CA TYR A 26 3.51 47.08 8.64
C TYR A 26 4.44 46.54 9.73
N LYS A 27 5.70 46.98 9.77
CA LYS A 27 6.64 46.66 10.87
C LYS A 27 6.11 47.13 12.23
N ARG A 28 5.41 48.27 12.29
CA ARG A 28 4.71 48.70 13.52
C ARG A 28 3.53 47.79 13.86
N ALA A 29 2.69 47.39 12.90
CA ALA A 29 1.57 46.48 13.14
C ALA A 29 2.04 45.13 13.73
N LEU A 30 3.14 44.56 13.22
CA LEU A 30 3.79 43.38 13.79
C LEU A 30 4.23 43.55 15.25
N LEU A 31 4.76 44.72 15.62
CA LEU A 31 5.22 45.05 16.98
C LEU A 31 4.08 45.38 17.96
N VAL A 32 2.90 45.72 17.44
CA VAL A 32 1.69 46.07 18.22
C VAL A 32 0.69 44.90 18.28
N GLU A 33 0.97 43.82 17.56
CA GLU A 33 0.08 42.68 17.34
C GLU A 33 -1.25 43.04 16.64
N ASP A 34 -1.28 44.14 15.87
CA ASP A 34 -2.45 44.54 15.10
C ASP A 34 -2.58 43.68 13.83
N HIS A 35 -3.39 42.63 13.93
CA HIS A 35 -3.58 41.65 12.86
C HIS A 35 -4.45 42.19 11.71
N GLN A 36 -5.34 43.16 11.94
CA GLN A 36 -6.18 43.74 10.89
C GLN A 36 -5.38 44.71 10.02
N LEU A 37 -4.70 45.70 10.65
CA LEU A 37 -3.81 46.60 9.91
C LEU A 37 -2.67 45.85 9.22
N GLY A 38 -2.15 44.78 9.83
CA GLY A 38 -1.18 43.89 9.19
C GLY A 38 -1.70 43.28 7.88
N SER A 39 -2.90 42.71 7.88
CA SER A 39 -3.51 42.08 6.69
C SER A 39 -3.84 43.11 5.60
N GLU A 40 -4.47 44.22 5.96
CA GLU A 40 -4.83 45.29 5.02
C GLU A 40 -3.62 45.92 4.32
N LEU A 41 -2.46 45.95 4.98
CA LEU A 41 -1.22 46.44 4.39
C LEU A 41 -0.60 45.41 3.45
N LEU A 42 -0.70 44.11 3.78
CA LEU A 42 -0.19 43.03 2.93
C LEU A 42 -0.98 42.92 1.61
N GLU A 43 -2.31 43.05 1.64
CA GLU A 43 -3.13 43.12 0.41
C GLU A 43 -2.71 44.29 -0.49
N LYS A 44 -2.42 45.46 0.10
CA LYS A 44 -1.92 46.65 -0.61
C LYS A 44 -0.49 46.48 -1.14
N PHE A 45 0.30 45.57 -0.56
CA PHE A 45 1.65 45.23 -1.06
C PHE A 45 1.63 44.19 -2.18
N LEU A 46 0.74 43.19 -2.12
CA LEU A 46 0.61 42.12 -3.13
C LEU A 46 0.36 42.70 -4.53
N ALA A 47 -0.45 43.77 -4.59
CA ALA A 47 -0.77 44.48 -5.82
C ALA A 47 0.35 45.38 -6.39
N VAL A 48 1.52 45.54 -5.72
CA VAL A 48 2.50 46.60 -6.07
C VAL A 48 3.97 46.14 -6.12
N ASP A 49 4.50 45.43 -5.12
CA ASP A 49 5.93 45.05 -5.13
C ASP A 49 6.28 43.80 -4.29
N GLN A 50 6.67 42.72 -4.99
CA GLN A 50 7.11 41.45 -4.42
C GLN A 50 8.35 41.59 -3.52
N LYS A 51 9.26 42.55 -3.78
CA LYS A 51 10.51 42.74 -3.04
C LYS A 51 10.29 43.34 -1.64
N HIS A 52 9.30 44.23 -1.51
CA HIS A 52 8.87 44.72 -0.21
C HIS A 52 8.11 43.64 0.57
N LEU A 53 7.31 42.80 -0.10
CA LEU A 53 6.67 41.62 0.50
C LEU A 53 7.66 40.62 1.12
N LEU A 54 8.74 40.30 0.41
CA LEU A 54 9.83 39.47 0.93
C LEU A 54 10.49 40.09 2.17
N SER A 55 10.62 41.42 2.19
CA SER A 55 11.13 42.16 3.36
C SER A 55 10.16 42.08 4.55
N CYS A 56 8.85 42.14 4.30
CA CYS A 56 7.80 41.93 5.31
C CYS A 56 7.81 40.51 5.91
N ALA A 57 8.05 39.47 5.09
CA ALA A 57 8.17 38.09 5.56
C ALA A 57 9.40 37.90 6.46
N VAL A 58 10.56 38.42 6.06
CA VAL A 58 11.82 38.35 6.82
C VAL A 58 11.71 39.10 8.15
N GLU A 59 11.01 40.24 8.21
CA GLU A 59 10.80 40.97 9.46
C GLU A 59 9.79 40.26 10.39
N ALA A 60 8.78 39.58 9.85
CA ALA A 60 7.89 38.71 10.62
C ALA A 60 8.62 37.48 11.21
N GLU A 61 9.56 36.86 10.47
CA GLU A 61 10.39 35.77 11.00
C GLU A 61 11.26 36.24 12.17
N LYS A 62 11.96 37.38 12.04
CA LYS A 62 12.80 37.96 13.11
C LYS A 62 12.01 38.26 14.39
N LEU A 63 10.74 38.64 14.27
CA LEU A 63 9.84 38.91 15.39
C LEU A 63 9.14 37.64 15.93
N GLY A 64 9.54 36.46 15.45
CA GLY A 64 9.02 35.17 15.91
C GLY A 64 7.59 34.86 15.43
N LYS A 65 7.06 35.63 14.48
CA LYS A 65 5.70 35.50 13.94
C LYS A 65 5.67 34.56 12.74
N THR A 66 6.16 33.32 12.92
CA THR A 66 6.38 32.34 11.84
C THR A 66 5.17 32.15 10.93
N ARG A 67 3.96 32.12 11.50
CA ARG A 67 2.71 31.91 10.77
C ARG A 67 2.41 33.03 9.79
N GLN A 68 2.58 34.29 10.22
CA GLN A 68 2.44 35.44 9.34
C GLN A 68 3.52 35.42 8.24
N ALA A 69 4.78 35.06 8.57
CA ALA A 69 5.81 34.88 7.55
C ALA A 69 5.44 33.82 6.50
N ILE A 70 4.85 32.69 6.92
CA ILE A 70 4.32 31.65 6.02
C ILE A 70 3.18 32.21 5.14
N ASP A 71 2.21 32.90 5.73
CA ASP A 71 1.04 33.43 5.01
C ASP A 71 1.44 34.44 3.92
N ILE A 72 2.41 35.31 4.25
CA ILE A 72 2.99 36.30 3.33
C ILE A 72 3.71 35.61 2.16
N LEU A 73 4.54 34.61 2.46
CA LEU A 73 5.26 33.85 1.43
C LEU A 73 4.31 33.01 0.56
N GLN A 74 3.23 32.48 1.12
CA GLN A 74 2.17 31.81 0.36
C GLN A 74 1.42 32.77 -0.58
N GLY A 75 1.18 34.02 -0.16
CA GLY A 75 0.69 35.08 -1.04
C GLY A 75 1.59 35.28 -2.26
N VAL A 76 2.90 35.48 -2.04
CA VAL A 76 3.89 35.57 -3.15
C VAL A 76 3.89 34.32 -4.04
N ILE A 77 3.77 33.11 -3.46
CA ILE A 77 3.75 31.86 -4.23
C ILE A 77 2.52 31.74 -5.14
N ASN A 78 1.36 32.25 -4.71
CA ASN A 78 0.13 32.20 -5.50
C ASN A 78 0.13 33.24 -6.63
N ASP A 79 0.72 34.42 -6.39
CA ASP A 79 0.74 35.55 -7.34
C ASP A 79 1.96 35.52 -8.31
N LEU A 80 2.70 34.40 -8.37
CA LEU A 80 3.88 34.22 -9.23
C LEU A 80 3.52 33.90 -10.71
N ASP A 81 2.70 34.76 -11.31
CA ASP A 81 2.18 34.58 -12.67
C ASP A 81 3.21 35.00 -13.75
N ALA A 82 4.19 34.12 -13.98
CA ALA A 82 5.10 34.07 -15.14
C ALA A 82 5.97 35.31 -15.50
N SER A 83 5.97 36.38 -14.70
CA SER A 83 6.69 37.63 -15.01
C SER A 83 8.21 37.56 -14.75
N GLU A 84 8.99 38.18 -15.63
CA GLU A 84 10.47 38.22 -15.58
C GLU A 84 11.01 39.11 -14.44
N GLN A 85 11.31 38.55 -13.25
CA GLN A 85 12.02 39.28 -12.19
C GLN A 85 13.09 38.43 -11.47
N GLU A 86 14.10 39.12 -10.90
CA GLU A 86 15.37 38.58 -10.38
C GLU A 86 15.26 37.72 -9.09
N ILE A 87 14.05 37.38 -8.65
CA ILE A 87 13.83 36.63 -7.42
C ILE A 87 14.24 35.17 -7.62
N LYS A 88 15.09 34.63 -6.74
CA LYS A 88 15.43 33.20 -6.71
C LYS A 88 14.23 32.38 -6.23
N VAL A 89 13.30 32.08 -7.14
CA VAL A 89 12.02 31.42 -6.82
C VAL A 89 12.21 30.09 -6.07
N SER A 90 13.25 29.32 -6.39
CA SER A 90 13.61 28.13 -5.60
C SER A 90 13.80 28.42 -4.10
N ALA A 91 14.55 29.47 -3.74
CA ALA A 91 14.83 29.84 -2.36
C ALA A 91 13.56 30.31 -1.61
N LEU A 92 12.60 30.91 -2.32
CA LEU A 92 11.26 31.24 -1.79
C LEU A 92 10.51 29.96 -1.39
N PHE A 93 10.39 28.99 -2.30
CA PHE A 93 9.74 27.69 -2.02
C PHE A 93 10.44 26.94 -0.88
N GLN A 94 11.78 26.84 -0.91
CA GLN A 94 12.57 26.18 0.13
C GLN A 94 12.40 26.84 1.50
N SER A 95 12.47 28.18 1.58
CA SER A 95 12.28 28.91 2.85
C SER A 95 10.88 28.70 3.41
N THR A 96 9.86 28.75 2.56
CA THR A 96 8.44 28.54 2.97
C THR A 96 8.24 27.12 3.51
N ILE A 97 8.77 26.10 2.84
CA ILE A 97 8.72 24.70 3.29
C ILE A 97 9.48 24.53 4.62
N CYS A 98 10.68 25.10 4.77
CA CYS A 98 11.44 25.06 6.02
C CYS A 98 10.70 25.71 7.20
N LEU A 99 9.97 26.80 6.98
CA LEU A 99 9.16 27.44 8.02
C LEU A 99 7.92 26.61 8.38
N LEU A 100 7.27 26.01 7.37
CA LEU A 100 6.13 25.11 7.56
C LEU A 100 6.51 23.85 8.35
N ILE A 101 7.63 23.19 8.02
CA ILE A 101 8.13 22.01 8.76
C ILE A 101 8.36 22.38 10.24
N LYS A 102 9.08 23.47 10.53
CA LYS A 102 9.32 23.95 11.90
C LYS A 102 8.03 24.21 12.69
N GLU A 103 7.00 24.79 12.07
CA GLU A 103 5.71 25.00 12.77
C GLU A 103 4.93 23.69 12.95
N ILE A 104 4.99 22.76 12.00
CA ILE A 104 4.35 21.43 12.10
C ILE A 104 5.01 20.59 13.22
N GLU A 105 6.33 20.68 13.40
CA GLU A 105 7.06 20.09 14.54
C GLU A 105 6.64 20.69 15.89
N ARG A 106 6.44 22.01 15.94
CA ARG A 106 6.02 22.72 17.17
C ARG A 106 4.55 22.45 17.54
N CYS A 107 3.71 22.09 16.58
CA CYS A 107 2.27 21.90 16.79
C CYS A 107 1.90 20.57 17.44
N LYS A 108 1.51 20.63 18.72
CA LYS A 108 0.99 19.50 19.50
C LYS A 108 -0.52 19.26 19.32
N GLY A 109 -1.25 20.19 18.70
CA GLY A 109 -2.71 20.15 18.53
C GLY A 109 -3.15 19.73 17.13
N GLY A 110 -4.14 18.84 17.03
CA GLY A 110 -4.53 18.18 15.77
C GLY A 110 -5.06 19.10 14.66
N ILE A 111 -6.04 19.95 14.99
CA ILE A 111 -6.71 20.82 13.99
C ILE A 111 -5.72 21.84 13.40
N ASP A 112 -4.90 22.44 14.27
CA ASP A 112 -3.85 23.41 13.93
C ASP A 112 -2.76 22.77 13.05
N LYS A 113 -2.36 21.54 13.38
CA LYS A 113 -1.40 20.76 12.58
C LYS A 113 -1.94 20.38 11.20
N GLN A 114 -3.24 20.06 11.08
CA GLN A 114 -3.87 19.78 9.80
C GLN A 114 -3.83 20.99 8.86
N GLY A 115 -4.22 22.18 9.34
CA GLY A 115 -4.17 23.41 8.54
C GLY A 115 -2.76 23.78 8.07
N LEU A 116 -1.73 23.47 8.85
CA LEU A 116 -0.33 23.63 8.44
C LEU A 116 0.11 22.57 7.41
N LEU A 117 -0.37 21.33 7.50
CA LEU A 117 -0.11 20.28 6.50
C LEU A 117 -0.79 20.60 5.16
N ASP A 118 -2.00 21.17 5.18
CA ASP A 118 -2.69 21.63 3.96
C ASP A 118 -1.95 22.82 3.30
N LYS A 119 -1.39 23.73 4.11
CA LYS A 119 -0.48 24.79 3.65
C LYS A 119 0.85 24.27 3.11
N ALA A 120 1.42 23.23 3.69
CA ALA A 120 2.59 22.55 3.14
C ALA A 120 2.27 21.89 1.78
N TYR A 121 1.09 21.27 1.66
CA TYR A 121 0.67 20.65 0.40
C TYR A 121 0.52 21.67 -0.73
N SER A 122 -0.14 22.82 -0.53
CA SER A 122 -0.31 23.82 -1.60
C SER A 122 1.03 24.37 -2.12
N VAL A 123 2.01 24.55 -1.23
CA VAL A 123 3.37 24.98 -1.60
C VAL A 123 4.11 23.91 -2.41
N PHE A 124 4.00 22.63 -2.02
CA PHE A 124 4.55 21.52 -2.82
C PHE A 124 3.82 21.34 -4.16
N GLU A 125 2.52 21.60 -4.23
CA GLU A 125 1.72 21.52 -5.47
C GLU A 125 2.09 22.66 -6.43
N ALA A 126 2.27 23.89 -5.94
CA ALA A 126 2.74 25.03 -6.73
C ALA A 126 4.17 24.83 -7.25
N ALA A 127 5.09 24.30 -6.43
CA ALA A 127 6.43 23.91 -6.89
C ALA A 127 6.37 22.83 -7.99
N LEU A 128 5.47 21.85 -7.84
CA LEU A 128 5.28 20.78 -8.83
C LEU A 128 4.64 21.29 -10.12
N LYS A 129 3.72 22.25 -10.06
CA LYS A 129 3.19 22.95 -11.25
C LYS A 129 4.32 23.66 -11.99
N GLY A 130 5.10 24.49 -11.30
CA GLY A 130 6.25 25.20 -11.88
C GLY A 130 7.34 24.28 -12.47
N ALA A 131 7.50 23.07 -11.94
CA ALA A 131 8.37 22.05 -12.53
C ALA A 131 7.80 21.45 -13.84
N ASN A 132 6.47 21.37 -13.98
CA ASN A 132 5.80 20.77 -15.14
C ASN A 132 5.53 21.75 -16.30
N THR A 133 5.41 23.08 -16.06
CA THR A 133 5.07 24.08 -17.11
C THR A 133 6.11 24.23 -18.24
N ARG A 134 7.19 23.44 -18.23
CA ARG A 134 8.32 23.52 -19.17
C ARG A 134 8.45 22.36 -20.15
N GLU A 135 7.48 21.45 -20.24
CA GLU A 135 7.37 20.56 -21.43
C GLU A 135 6.90 21.29 -22.71
N SER A 136 6.64 22.61 -22.63
CA SER A 136 6.06 23.41 -23.73
C SER A 136 6.80 24.72 -24.08
N SER A 137 7.91 25.07 -23.43
CA SER A 137 8.60 26.36 -23.64
C SER A 137 10.13 26.25 -23.66
N SER A 138 10.80 27.10 -24.45
CA SER A 138 12.21 26.95 -24.84
C SER A 138 13.24 27.49 -23.84
N THR A 139 12.83 27.90 -22.64
CA THR A 139 13.73 28.38 -21.57
C THR A 139 13.88 27.29 -20.51
N GLY A 140 15.12 27.02 -20.05
CA GLY A 140 15.46 25.87 -19.21
C GLY A 140 14.89 25.90 -17.77
N SER A 141 14.70 24.70 -17.19
CA SER A 141 14.03 24.38 -15.91
C SER A 141 13.94 25.47 -14.83
N MET A 142 12.76 25.59 -14.19
CA MET A 142 12.48 26.55 -13.11
C MET A 142 13.21 26.22 -11.79
N PHE A 143 13.48 24.94 -11.58
CA PHE A 143 14.25 24.42 -10.46
C PHE A 143 15.39 23.58 -11.03
N SER A 144 16.58 23.72 -10.47
CA SER A 144 17.69 22.83 -10.80
C SER A 144 17.44 21.44 -10.24
N LYS A 145 18.21 20.48 -10.75
CA LYS A 145 18.08 19.05 -10.48
C LYS A 145 18.15 18.70 -8.99
N THR A 146 19.08 19.32 -8.26
CA THR A 146 19.26 19.14 -6.81
C THR A 146 18.12 19.75 -5.98
N GLU A 147 17.44 20.77 -6.51
CA GLU A 147 16.31 21.41 -5.84
C GLU A 147 15.04 20.57 -5.96
N ILE A 148 14.82 19.90 -7.11
CA ILE A 148 13.78 18.87 -7.29
C ILE A 148 14.01 17.70 -6.31
N GLU A 149 15.25 17.23 -6.17
CA GLU A 149 15.58 16.21 -5.17
C GLU A 149 15.33 16.70 -3.73
N TRP A 150 15.71 17.94 -3.41
CA TRP A 150 15.46 18.52 -2.09
C TRP A 150 13.96 18.59 -1.76
N PHE A 151 13.11 19.02 -2.71
CA PHE A 151 11.66 19.02 -2.51
C PHE A 151 11.14 17.60 -2.27
N PHE A 152 11.58 16.62 -3.07
CA PHE A 152 11.21 15.22 -2.90
C PHE A 152 11.62 14.66 -1.53
N GLN A 153 12.86 14.90 -1.08
CA GLN A 153 13.37 14.38 0.19
C GLN A 153 12.60 14.94 1.40
N ASN A 154 12.40 16.27 1.46
CA ASN A 154 11.67 16.92 2.55
C ASN A 154 10.20 16.49 2.58
N ALA A 155 9.58 16.36 1.40
CA ALA A 155 8.22 15.84 1.26
C ALA A 155 8.10 14.36 1.68
N CYS A 156 9.13 13.54 1.53
CA CYS A 156 9.15 12.17 2.07
C CYS A 156 9.28 12.13 3.59
N ILE A 157 10.15 12.96 4.17
CA ILE A 157 10.35 13.06 5.63
C ILE A 157 9.05 13.53 6.30
N LEU A 158 8.48 14.64 5.82
CA LEU A 158 7.23 15.20 6.34
C LEU A 158 6.04 14.22 6.23
N ALA A 159 6.00 13.39 5.18
CA ALA A 159 5.00 12.33 5.05
C ALA A 159 5.21 11.19 6.07
N LEU A 160 6.46 10.73 6.27
CA LEU A 160 6.81 9.67 7.22
C LEU A 160 6.46 10.03 8.66
N GLU A 161 6.81 11.24 9.10
CA GLU A 161 6.61 11.72 10.48
C GLU A 161 5.13 11.87 10.86
N ASN A 162 4.24 11.98 9.88
CA ASN A 162 2.81 12.20 10.07
C ASN A 162 1.93 10.95 9.76
N LEU A 163 2.54 9.79 9.47
CA LEU A 163 1.81 8.53 9.22
C LEU A 163 0.91 8.08 10.39
N THR A 164 1.22 8.51 11.61
CA THR A 164 0.55 8.10 12.86
C THR A 164 -0.70 8.89 13.21
N PHE A 165 -1.04 9.95 12.47
CA PHE A 165 -2.18 10.80 12.82
C PHE A 165 -3.54 10.12 12.53
N PRO A 166 -4.57 10.20 13.41
CA PRO A 166 -5.89 9.59 13.20
C PRO A 166 -6.90 10.51 12.49
N ARG A 167 -7.93 9.91 11.89
CA ARG A 167 -9.04 10.60 11.19
C ARG A 167 -9.88 11.50 12.10
N SER A 168 -10.35 12.63 11.55
CA SER A 168 -11.46 13.43 12.09
C SER A 168 -12.75 13.24 11.25
N GLN A 169 -13.90 13.31 11.93
CA GLN A 169 -15.15 12.63 11.57
C GLN A 169 -16.08 13.42 10.60
N GLN A 170 -15.52 14.18 9.65
CA GLN A 170 -16.29 15.11 8.79
C GLN A 170 -16.31 14.69 7.30
N ILE A 171 -15.98 13.43 7.01
CA ILE A 171 -15.67 12.93 5.66
C ILE A 171 -16.91 12.46 4.86
N GLU A 172 -18.03 12.15 5.52
CA GLU A 172 -19.19 11.49 4.89
C GLU A 172 -19.98 12.36 3.90
N GLN A 173 -19.85 13.70 3.95
CA GLN A 173 -20.64 14.62 3.10
C GLN A 173 -19.94 15.08 1.81
N LEU A 174 -18.72 14.60 1.53
CA LEU A 174 -17.90 15.09 0.41
C LEU A 174 -17.55 13.99 -0.63
N LEU A 175 -18.53 13.16 -0.99
CA LEU A 175 -18.38 12.04 -1.93
C LEU A 175 -18.80 12.35 -3.39
N ASP A 176 -19.45 13.49 -3.65
CA ASP A 176 -20.31 13.68 -4.84
C ASP A 176 -19.72 14.53 -6.00
N VAL A 177 -18.40 14.47 -6.24
CA VAL A 177 -17.78 15.03 -7.48
C VAL A 177 -16.73 14.08 -8.06
N SER A 178 -16.96 12.77 -7.95
CA SER A 178 -16.00 11.69 -8.27
C SER A 178 -15.66 11.50 -9.77
N ALA A 179 -16.08 12.41 -10.65
CA ALA A 179 -16.02 12.26 -12.11
C ALA A 179 -15.06 13.23 -12.85
N LYS A 180 -14.36 14.15 -12.18
CA LYS A 180 -13.42 15.09 -12.83
C LYS A 180 -12.00 15.03 -12.27
N VAL A 181 -11.16 14.27 -12.96
CA VAL A 181 -9.67 14.35 -12.95
C VAL A 181 -8.98 14.00 -11.62
N LEU A 182 -9.55 13.06 -10.85
CA LEU A 182 -8.88 12.14 -9.90
C LEU A 182 -7.97 12.70 -8.76
N ALA A 183 -7.91 14.02 -8.54
CA ALA A 183 -7.24 14.66 -7.41
C ALA A 183 -8.16 14.78 -6.16
N LEU A 184 -7.58 14.76 -4.94
CA LEU A 184 -8.24 14.95 -3.62
C LEU A 184 -9.39 13.94 -3.30
N ASN A 185 -9.97 13.91 -2.10
CA ASN A 185 -9.28 13.38 -0.90
C ASN A 185 -9.58 11.85 -0.76
N ASN A 186 -10.07 11.18 0.29
CA ASN A 186 -10.69 11.63 1.56
C ASN A 186 -9.85 11.25 2.81
N TRP A 187 -8.87 10.35 2.71
CA TRP A 187 -7.66 10.40 3.55
C TRP A 187 -6.44 10.16 2.65
N LYS A 188 -5.95 11.24 2.07
CA LYS A 188 -4.76 11.22 1.20
C LYS A 188 -3.65 11.99 1.91
N CYS A 189 -2.51 11.34 2.13
CA CYS A 189 -1.24 12.07 2.21
C CYS A 189 -1.01 12.69 0.83
N ASN A 190 -1.56 13.87 0.56
CA ASN A 190 -1.51 14.53 -0.76
C ASN A 190 -0.07 14.88 -1.21
N ILE A 191 0.86 14.87 -0.25
CA ILE A 191 2.30 14.88 -0.47
C ILE A 191 2.79 13.63 -1.26
N MET A 192 2.21 12.44 -1.05
CA MET A 192 2.67 11.20 -1.70
C MET A 192 2.45 11.16 -3.23
N PRO A 193 1.30 11.60 -3.79
CA PRO A 193 1.15 11.87 -5.22
C PRO A 193 2.24 12.79 -5.77
N ASN A 194 2.54 13.90 -5.08
CA ASN A 194 3.59 14.82 -5.50
C ASN A 194 4.96 14.13 -5.47
N ASN A 195 5.28 13.32 -4.45
CA ASN A 195 6.54 12.57 -4.38
C ASN A 195 6.73 11.60 -5.55
N VAL A 196 5.67 10.86 -5.92
CA VAL A 196 5.71 9.94 -7.07
C VAL A 196 5.93 10.69 -8.39
N GLN A 197 5.32 11.87 -8.54
CA GLN A 197 5.49 12.73 -9.71
C GLN A 197 6.86 13.42 -9.75
N PHE A 198 7.35 14.00 -8.64
CA PHE A 198 8.71 14.53 -8.53
C PHE A 198 9.75 13.46 -8.87
N ALA A 199 9.62 12.24 -8.35
CA ALA A 199 10.50 11.12 -8.73
C ALA A 199 10.43 10.80 -10.23
N THR A 200 9.25 10.92 -10.86
CA THR A 200 9.07 10.68 -12.31
C THR A 200 9.69 11.80 -13.16
N ILE A 201 9.55 13.07 -12.75
CA ILE A 201 10.20 14.23 -13.39
C ILE A 201 11.72 14.11 -13.24
N TYR A 202 12.18 13.82 -12.02
CA TYR A 202 13.60 13.64 -11.70
C TYR A 202 14.21 12.47 -12.49
N GLN A 203 13.46 11.37 -12.70
CA GLN A 203 13.86 10.26 -13.57
C GLN A 203 14.05 10.68 -15.04
N LYS A 204 13.20 11.56 -15.59
CA LYS A 204 13.37 12.11 -16.95
C LYS A 204 14.64 12.97 -17.07
N CYS A 205 15.09 13.60 -15.98
CA CYS A 205 16.23 14.52 -15.95
C CYS A 205 17.57 13.88 -15.52
N ALA A 206 17.59 12.58 -15.22
CA ALA A 206 18.77 11.87 -14.73
C ALA A 206 19.60 11.28 -15.88
N LEU A 207 20.76 11.90 -16.16
CA LEU A 207 21.72 11.45 -17.17
C LEU A 207 22.68 10.37 -16.65
N ASP A 208 22.88 10.25 -15.33
CA ASP A 208 23.80 9.29 -14.72
C ASP A 208 23.06 8.05 -14.16
N PRO A 209 23.49 6.80 -14.46
CA PRO A 209 22.86 5.59 -13.93
C PRO A 209 22.87 5.46 -12.39
N GLU A 210 23.75 6.18 -11.69
CA GLU A 210 23.77 6.15 -10.22
C GLU A 210 22.58 6.90 -9.61
N GLU A 211 22.29 8.09 -10.14
CA GLU A 211 21.12 8.88 -9.76
C GLU A 211 19.82 8.15 -10.11
N GLN A 212 19.73 7.57 -11.32
CA GLN A 212 18.58 6.76 -11.74
C GLN A 212 18.30 5.59 -10.78
N THR A 213 19.34 5.02 -10.15
CA THR A 213 19.20 3.95 -9.15
C THR A 213 18.51 4.47 -7.89
N ASN A 214 18.96 5.60 -7.35
CA ASN A 214 18.36 6.24 -6.17
C ASN A 214 16.90 6.63 -6.43
N ILE A 215 16.62 7.23 -7.59
CA ILE A 215 15.27 7.69 -7.98
C ILE A 215 14.26 6.53 -8.02
N LEU A 216 14.65 5.39 -8.58
CA LEU A 216 13.80 4.20 -8.62
C LEU A 216 13.55 3.63 -7.20
N SER A 217 14.59 3.54 -6.36
CA SER A 217 14.43 3.16 -4.94
C SER A 217 13.49 4.11 -4.18
N HIS A 218 13.62 5.42 -4.41
CA HIS A 218 12.77 6.46 -3.83
C HIS A 218 11.31 6.36 -4.29
N HIS A 219 11.06 6.18 -5.60
CA HIS A 219 9.72 5.96 -6.14
C HIS A 219 9.06 4.70 -5.55
N LEU A 220 9.79 3.57 -5.51
CA LEU A 220 9.29 2.32 -4.91
C LEU A 220 8.98 2.48 -3.41
N LEU A 221 9.77 3.27 -2.68
CA LEU A 221 9.52 3.55 -1.27
C LEU A 221 8.22 4.33 -1.08
N CYS A 222 7.96 5.34 -1.91
CA CYS A 222 6.68 6.07 -1.88
C CYS A 222 5.48 5.17 -2.20
N CYS A 223 5.59 4.30 -3.20
CA CYS A 223 4.52 3.35 -3.56
C CYS A 223 4.28 2.30 -2.46
N TYR A 224 5.33 1.83 -1.78
CA TYR A 224 5.24 0.96 -0.61
C TYR A 224 4.56 1.65 0.58
N LEU A 225 5.05 2.84 0.98
CA LEU A 225 4.49 3.60 2.10
C LEU A 225 3.03 3.99 1.87
N ARG A 226 2.66 4.36 0.64
CA ARG A 226 1.27 4.63 0.24
C ARG A 226 0.39 3.40 0.46
N SER A 227 0.83 2.25 -0.05
CA SER A 227 0.06 1.00 0.04
C SER A 227 -0.11 0.56 1.50
N LEU A 228 0.97 0.64 2.30
CA LEU A 228 0.95 0.34 3.74
C LEU A 228 -0.03 1.24 4.51
N LYS A 229 -0.01 2.56 4.27
CA LYS A 229 -0.88 3.54 4.93
C LYS A 229 -2.34 3.31 4.56
N THR A 230 -2.65 3.21 3.26
CA THR A 230 -4.03 2.96 2.78
C THR A 230 -4.58 1.62 3.25
N VAL A 231 -3.79 0.54 3.27
CA VAL A 231 -4.23 -0.77 3.83
C VAL A 231 -4.58 -0.66 5.31
N SER A 232 -3.83 0.13 6.09
CA SER A 232 -4.12 0.40 7.49
C SER A 232 -5.49 1.09 7.68
N GLU A 233 -5.78 2.13 6.88
CA GLU A 233 -7.10 2.79 6.89
C GLU A 233 -8.23 1.87 6.43
N VAL A 234 -8.01 1.09 5.36
CA VAL A 234 -9.04 0.19 4.79
C VAL A 234 -9.44 -0.90 5.75
N ARG A 235 -8.50 -1.48 6.51
CA ARG A 235 -8.82 -2.46 7.57
C ARG A 235 -9.68 -1.85 8.68
N GLY A 236 -9.44 -0.57 9.01
CA GLY A 236 -10.22 0.19 10.00
C GLY A 236 -11.55 0.77 9.49
N GLN A 237 -11.85 0.72 8.18
CA GLN A 237 -13.04 1.35 7.62
C GLN A 237 -14.31 0.49 7.81
N CYS A 238 -15.46 1.12 8.08
CA CYS A 238 -16.73 0.41 8.24
C CYS A 238 -17.51 0.25 6.92
N ASP A 239 -17.56 1.27 6.06
CA ASP A 239 -18.28 1.20 4.79
C ASP A 239 -17.63 0.24 3.77
N ALA A 240 -18.46 -0.53 3.08
CA ALA A 240 -18.06 -1.47 2.05
C ALA A 240 -17.76 -0.80 0.70
N ASN A 241 -18.43 0.30 0.36
CA ASN A 241 -18.22 0.99 -0.92
C ASN A 241 -16.87 1.73 -0.95
N GLU A 242 -16.55 2.49 0.10
CA GLU A 242 -15.23 3.07 0.30
C GLU A 242 -14.15 1.98 0.34
N LYS A 243 -14.35 0.90 1.10
CA LYS A 243 -13.39 -0.23 1.14
C LYS A 243 -13.08 -0.75 -0.27
N LYS A 244 -14.08 -0.91 -1.14
CA LYS A 244 -13.90 -1.31 -2.54
C LYS A 244 -13.00 -0.33 -3.31
N ILE A 245 -13.33 0.96 -3.29
CA ILE A 245 -12.60 2.01 -4.02
C ILE A 245 -11.14 2.11 -3.55
N HIS A 246 -10.90 2.03 -2.24
CA HIS A 246 -9.56 2.06 -1.70
C HIS A 246 -8.76 0.79 -2.04
N TYR A 247 -9.36 -0.41 -2.02
CA TYR A 247 -8.69 -1.63 -2.50
C TYR A 247 -8.37 -1.58 -3.99
N GLU A 248 -9.26 -1.06 -4.84
CA GLU A 248 -8.99 -0.83 -6.27
C GLU A 248 -7.80 0.14 -6.46
N THR A 249 -7.73 1.20 -5.64
CA THR A 249 -6.60 2.14 -5.60
C THR A 249 -5.30 1.48 -5.13
N ILE A 250 -5.37 0.58 -4.13
CA ILE A 250 -4.23 -0.20 -3.63
C ILE A 250 -3.68 -1.11 -4.73
N ARG A 251 -4.54 -1.86 -5.46
CA ARG A 251 -4.09 -2.73 -6.56
C ARG A 251 -3.36 -1.95 -7.65
N ALA A 252 -3.87 -0.78 -8.04
CA ALA A 252 -3.21 0.08 -9.03
C ALA A 252 -1.83 0.58 -8.55
N ALA A 253 -1.70 0.96 -7.28
CA ALA A 253 -0.42 1.39 -6.70
C ALA A 253 0.60 0.24 -6.61
N ILE A 254 0.15 -0.97 -6.25
CA ILE A 254 1.00 -2.15 -6.17
C ILE A 254 1.44 -2.64 -7.56
N GLN A 255 0.56 -2.57 -8.57
CA GLN A 255 0.91 -2.89 -9.95
C GLN A 255 2.06 -2.00 -10.47
N SER A 256 1.97 -0.68 -10.23
CA SER A 256 3.05 0.28 -10.57
C SER A 256 4.38 -0.03 -9.86
N PHE A 257 4.32 -0.57 -8.63
CA PHE A 257 5.49 -1.05 -7.90
C PHE A 257 6.06 -2.35 -8.51
N ARG A 258 5.21 -3.34 -8.81
CA ARG A 258 5.60 -4.66 -9.35
C ARG A 258 6.26 -4.56 -10.74
N GLU A 259 5.84 -3.60 -11.56
CA GLU A 259 6.50 -3.26 -12.84
C GLU A 259 7.95 -2.78 -12.68
N ARG A 260 8.31 -2.19 -11.54
CA ARG A 260 9.58 -1.45 -11.33
C ARG A 260 10.52 -2.15 -10.33
N ILE A 261 10.01 -2.97 -9.42
CA ILE A 261 10.80 -3.68 -8.40
C ILE A 261 11.84 -4.61 -9.02
N SER A 262 11.53 -5.27 -10.14
CA SER A 262 12.46 -6.17 -10.86
C SER A 262 13.72 -5.45 -11.32
N SER A 263 13.61 -4.23 -11.83
CA SER A 263 14.74 -3.40 -12.27
C SER A 263 15.65 -2.97 -11.11
N GLN A 264 15.12 -2.91 -9.89
CA GLN A 264 15.90 -2.60 -8.69
C GLN A 264 16.50 -3.85 -8.05
N LEU A 265 15.78 -4.97 -7.99
CA LEU A 265 16.31 -6.24 -7.50
C LEU A 265 17.45 -6.80 -8.37
N ASN A 266 17.38 -6.57 -9.68
CA ASN A 266 18.42 -6.95 -10.64
C ASN A 266 19.60 -5.97 -10.69
N ASN A 267 19.55 -4.84 -9.99
CA ASN A 267 20.64 -3.87 -9.98
C ASN A 267 21.85 -4.42 -9.21
N GLU A 268 23.03 -4.40 -9.84
CA GLU A 268 24.28 -4.90 -9.26
C GLU A 268 24.85 -3.97 -8.19
N ARG A 269 24.45 -2.68 -8.17
CA ARG A 269 24.96 -1.66 -7.25
C ARG A 269 24.35 -1.73 -5.84
N ILE A 270 23.16 -2.33 -5.68
CA ILE A 270 22.51 -2.41 -4.35
C ILE A 270 23.15 -3.50 -3.49
N THR A 271 23.37 -3.20 -2.20
CA THR A 271 23.95 -4.16 -1.26
C THR A 271 23.02 -5.34 -1.00
N VAL A 272 23.58 -6.45 -0.51
CA VAL A 272 22.80 -7.63 -0.08
C VAL A 272 21.78 -7.27 1.02
N LYS A 273 22.08 -6.27 1.87
CA LYS A 273 21.16 -5.77 2.90
C LYS A 273 19.98 -5.01 2.29
N GLU A 274 20.22 -4.15 1.31
CA GLU A 274 19.14 -3.43 0.61
C GLU A 274 18.31 -4.37 -0.26
N ARG A 275 18.94 -5.31 -0.97
CA ARG A 275 18.24 -6.32 -1.78
C ARG A 275 17.32 -7.18 -0.91
N THR A 276 17.78 -7.62 0.26
CA THR A 276 16.92 -8.35 1.22
C THR A 276 15.82 -7.48 1.81
N ALA A 277 16.09 -6.21 2.13
CA ALA A 277 15.08 -5.25 2.59
C ALA A 277 14.05 -4.86 1.51
N TRP A 278 14.40 -4.95 0.22
CA TRP A 278 13.46 -4.80 -0.90
C TRP A 278 12.61 -6.06 -1.12
N VAL A 279 13.20 -7.25 -0.99
CA VAL A 279 12.46 -8.53 -1.03
C VAL A 279 11.43 -8.61 0.11
N VAL A 280 11.72 -8.09 1.31
CA VAL A 280 10.72 -8.00 2.40
C VAL A 280 9.54 -7.11 1.99
N LYS A 281 9.79 -5.88 1.54
CA LYS A 281 8.70 -4.98 1.08
C LYS A 281 7.90 -5.58 -0.07
N HIS A 282 8.54 -6.29 -1.01
CA HIS A 282 7.85 -6.93 -2.13
C HIS A 282 6.90 -8.04 -1.65
N ARG A 283 7.28 -8.85 -0.65
CA ARG A 283 6.40 -9.86 -0.03
C ARG A 283 5.16 -9.22 0.59
N GLU A 284 5.33 -8.09 1.28
CA GLU A 284 4.23 -7.35 1.92
C GLU A 284 3.30 -6.72 0.88
N MET A 285 3.84 -6.16 -0.21
CA MET A 285 3.06 -5.65 -1.34
C MET A 285 2.24 -6.75 -2.02
N LEU A 286 2.82 -7.93 -2.28
CA LEU A 286 2.06 -9.08 -2.82
C LEU A 286 0.98 -9.59 -1.86
N TYR A 287 1.22 -9.52 -0.54
CA TYR A 287 0.19 -9.82 0.45
C TYR A 287 -0.97 -8.81 0.42
N PHE A 288 -0.68 -7.51 0.32
CA PHE A 288 -1.71 -6.47 0.18
C PHE A 288 -2.51 -6.59 -1.13
N ASP A 289 -1.86 -6.97 -2.24
CA ASP A 289 -2.51 -7.23 -3.54
C ASP A 289 -3.45 -8.44 -3.46
N PHE A 290 -3.04 -9.49 -2.74
CA PHE A 290 -3.83 -10.70 -2.50
C PHE A 290 -5.04 -10.45 -1.58
N GLU A 291 -4.86 -9.68 -0.50
CA GLU A 291 -5.94 -9.23 0.38
C GLU A 291 -6.97 -8.37 -0.39
N ALA A 292 -6.50 -7.43 -1.21
CA ALA A 292 -7.35 -6.63 -2.09
C ALA A 292 -8.10 -7.48 -3.13
N ALA A 293 -7.40 -8.43 -3.77
CA ALA A 293 -7.99 -9.35 -4.75
C ALA A 293 -9.09 -10.24 -4.15
N ILE A 294 -8.92 -10.70 -2.90
CA ILE A 294 -9.94 -11.43 -2.15
C ILE A 294 -11.14 -10.53 -1.87
N TYR A 295 -10.94 -9.33 -1.34
CA TYR A 295 -12.04 -8.42 -1.01
C TYR A 295 -12.87 -8.03 -2.25
N LEU A 296 -12.19 -7.73 -3.36
CA LEU A 296 -12.80 -7.41 -4.65
C LEU A 296 -13.37 -8.63 -5.38
N LYS A 297 -13.26 -9.84 -4.82
CA LYS A 297 -13.69 -11.12 -5.41
C LYS A 297 -13.04 -11.41 -6.77
N GLN A 298 -11.85 -10.87 -7.01
CA GLN A 298 -11.08 -10.99 -8.25
C GLN A 298 -10.27 -12.31 -8.29
N TRP A 299 -10.98 -13.41 -8.01
CA TRP A 299 -10.47 -14.76 -7.76
C TRP A 299 -9.43 -15.26 -8.79
N ASN A 300 -9.65 -14.94 -10.07
CA ASN A 300 -8.77 -15.36 -11.18
C ASN A 300 -7.33 -14.84 -11.04
N SER A 301 -7.14 -13.71 -10.34
CA SER A 301 -5.81 -13.10 -10.12
C SER A 301 -5.03 -13.71 -8.95
N LEU A 302 -5.65 -14.53 -8.09
CA LEU A 302 -4.97 -15.08 -6.91
C LEU A 302 -3.87 -16.09 -7.27
N ALA A 303 -4.11 -16.92 -8.30
CA ALA A 303 -3.12 -17.91 -8.76
C ALA A 303 -1.85 -17.22 -9.29
N SER A 304 -2.00 -16.20 -10.13
CA SER A 304 -0.86 -15.45 -10.69
C SER A 304 -0.09 -14.67 -9.62
N LEU A 305 -0.74 -14.13 -8.59
CA LEU A 305 -0.05 -13.51 -7.45
C LEU A 305 0.81 -14.52 -6.65
N VAL A 306 0.31 -15.75 -6.45
CA VAL A 306 1.07 -16.81 -5.78
C VAL A 306 2.23 -17.30 -6.65
N ASP A 307 2.02 -17.41 -7.96
CA ASP A 307 3.06 -17.80 -8.91
C ASP A 307 4.17 -16.74 -9.04
N GLU A 308 3.84 -15.45 -8.95
CA GLU A 308 4.82 -14.35 -8.86
C GLU A 308 5.51 -14.27 -7.49
N ALA A 309 4.82 -14.61 -6.40
CA ALA A 309 5.42 -14.71 -5.07
C ALA A 309 6.45 -15.86 -4.97
N ARG A 310 6.30 -16.91 -5.78
CA ARG A 310 7.09 -18.17 -5.74
C ARG A 310 8.61 -17.99 -5.57
N PRO A 311 9.35 -17.20 -6.37
CA PRO A 311 10.80 -17.00 -6.20
C PRO A 311 11.21 -16.34 -4.88
N ILE A 312 10.29 -15.63 -4.20
CA ILE A 312 10.56 -14.93 -2.94
C ILE A 312 9.76 -15.49 -1.76
N ILE A 313 9.03 -16.60 -1.93
CA ILE A 313 8.01 -17.04 -0.97
C ILE A 313 8.61 -17.50 0.37
N THR A 314 7.83 -17.40 1.45
CA THR A 314 8.20 -17.87 2.80
C THR A 314 7.03 -18.60 3.43
N ASP A 315 7.28 -19.46 4.42
CA ASP A 315 6.23 -20.12 5.19
C ASP A 315 5.23 -19.12 5.80
N LYS A 316 5.70 -17.96 6.28
CA LYS A 316 4.81 -16.89 6.77
C LYS A 316 3.95 -16.29 5.66
N LEU A 317 4.51 -16.01 4.47
CA LEU A 317 3.72 -15.49 3.35
C LEU A 317 2.69 -16.51 2.86
N CYS A 318 3.06 -17.80 2.76
CA CYS A 318 2.10 -18.87 2.48
C CYS A 318 0.98 -18.93 3.53
N SER A 319 1.33 -18.93 4.82
CA SER A 319 0.35 -18.96 5.92
C SER A 319 -0.62 -17.77 5.83
N ASN A 320 -0.09 -16.55 5.64
CA ASN A 320 -0.87 -15.33 5.44
C ASN A 320 -1.86 -15.43 4.26
N PHE A 321 -1.43 -15.90 3.07
CA PHE A 321 -2.32 -16.11 1.92
C PHE A 321 -3.42 -17.14 2.24
N MET A 322 -3.05 -18.21 2.91
CA MET A 322 -3.91 -19.37 3.16
C MET A 322 -4.96 -19.10 4.23
N GLU A 323 -4.57 -18.40 5.30
CA GLU A 323 -5.50 -17.86 6.31
C GLU A 323 -6.46 -16.85 5.67
N SER A 324 -5.96 -15.92 4.84
CA SER A 324 -6.79 -14.92 4.17
C SER A 324 -7.87 -15.55 3.28
N ILE A 325 -7.52 -16.57 2.48
CA ILE A 325 -8.48 -17.19 1.57
C ILE A 325 -9.46 -18.13 2.30
N LEU A 326 -9.06 -18.78 3.38
CA LEU A 326 -9.94 -19.65 4.18
C LEU A 326 -10.89 -18.87 5.11
N ILE A 327 -10.51 -17.67 5.54
CA ILE A 327 -11.40 -16.74 6.25
C ILE A 327 -12.38 -16.06 5.27
N SER A 328 -12.02 -15.98 3.98
CA SER A 328 -12.88 -15.40 2.95
C SER A 328 -13.98 -16.35 2.47
N ASN A 329 -15.11 -15.79 2.06
CA ASN A 329 -16.18 -16.50 1.36
C ASN A 329 -15.81 -16.78 -0.12
N ALA A 330 -14.61 -17.30 -0.37
CA ALA A 330 -14.15 -17.72 -1.68
C ALA A 330 -14.85 -19.02 -2.12
N PRO A 331 -15.17 -19.21 -3.41
CA PRO A 331 -15.65 -20.50 -3.91
C PRO A 331 -14.61 -21.59 -3.65
N MET A 332 -15.04 -22.75 -3.14
CA MET A 332 -14.13 -23.81 -2.67
C MET A 332 -13.13 -24.30 -3.74
N ARG A 333 -13.47 -24.19 -5.02
CA ARG A 333 -12.58 -24.46 -6.17
C ARG A 333 -11.43 -23.45 -6.31
N VAL A 334 -11.69 -22.18 -6.01
CA VAL A 334 -10.67 -21.12 -5.95
C VAL A 334 -9.74 -21.37 -4.76
N THR A 335 -10.32 -21.72 -3.61
CA THR A 335 -9.58 -22.11 -2.40
C THR A 335 -8.66 -23.29 -2.69
N LEU A 336 -9.17 -24.39 -3.27
CA LEU A 336 -8.36 -25.55 -3.68
C LEU A 336 -7.21 -25.12 -4.62
N ARG A 337 -7.50 -24.32 -5.65
CA ARG A 337 -6.47 -23.86 -6.60
C ARG A 337 -5.39 -23.03 -5.92
N ALA A 338 -5.72 -22.17 -4.95
CA ALA A 338 -4.74 -21.40 -4.19
C ALA A 338 -3.90 -22.30 -3.25
N ILE A 339 -4.52 -23.29 -2.60
CA ILE A 339 -3.81 -24.31 -1.81
C ILE A 339 -2.79 -25.08 -2.68
N ILE A 340 -3.16 -25.39 -3.92
CA ILE A 340 -2.27 -26.08 -4.87
C ILE A 340 -1.15 -25.14 -5.37
N CYS A 341 -1.46 -23.90 -5.78
CA CYS A 341 -0.45 -22.93 -6.22
C CYS A 341 0.56 -22.57 -5.11
N THR A 342 0.13 -22.53 -3.84
CA THR A 342 1.01 -22.26 -2.69
C THR A 342 1.87 -23.46 -2.27
N HIS A 343 1.76 -24.62 -2.93
CA HIS A 343 2.61 -25.77 -2.67
C HIS A 343 4.08 -25.45 -3.01
N HIS A 344 4.85 -25.11 -1.97
CA HIS A 344 6.28 -24.86 -2.05
C HIS A 344 7.05 -25.77 -1.08
N LYS A 345 8.32 -26.07 -1.39
CA LYS A 345 9.20 -26.98 -0.62
C LYS A 345 9.31 -26.64 0.87
N THR A 346 9.05 -25.38 1.24
CA THR A 346 9.13 -24.85 2.61
C THR A 346 7.80 -24.84 3.37
N PHE A 347 6.67 -25.11 2.71
CA PHE A 347 5.32 -24.99 3.28
C PHE A 347 4.62 -26.34 3.48
N THR A 348 5.28 -27.43 3.08
CA THR A 348 4.77 -28.81 3.10
C THR A 348 4.21 -29.25 4.45
N ALA A 349 4.79 -28.82 5.58
CA ALA A 349 4.40 -29.24 6.92
C ALA A 349 3.01 -28.73 7.37
N LYS A 350 2.52 -27.60 6.83
CA LYS A 350 1.19 -27.06 7.17
C LYS A 350 0.10 -27.44 6.17
N LEU A 351 0.50 -27.81 4.95
CA LEU A 351 -0.40 -28.14 3.85
C LEU A 351 -1.49 -29.20 4.19
N PRO A 352 -1.21 -30.28 4.95
CA PRO A 352 -2.24 -31.26 5.32
C PRO A 352 -3.41 -30.62 6.07
N ARG A 353 -3.11 -29.78 7.08
CA ARG A 353 -4.13 -29.09 7.89
C ARG A 353 -5.04 -28.18 7.07
N TYR A 354 -4.53 -27.57 6.01
CA TYR A 354 -5.34 -26.74 5.12
C TYR A 354 -6.20 -27.57 4.15
N LEU A 355 -5.70 -28.71 3.69
CA LEU A 355 -6.48 -29.69 2.90
C LEU A 355 -7.57 -30.34 3.77
N HIS A 356 -7.28 -30.70 5.02
CA HIS A 356 -8.25 -31.16 6.02
C HIS A 356 -9.42 -30.19 6.18
N VAL A 357 -9.11 -28.91 6.44
CA VAL A 357 -10.14 -27.86 6.62
C VAL A 357 -10.98 -27.71 5.36
N LEU A 358 -10.37 -27.71 4.17
CA LEU A 358 -11.11 -27.61 2.92
C LEU A 358 -11.98 -28.85 2.66
N PHE A 359 -11.48 -30.07 2.91
CA PHE A 359 -12.25 -31.32 2.76
C PHE A 359 -13.46 -31.34 3.69
N ARG A 360 -13.27 -30.99 4.96
CA ARG A 360 -14.34 -30.87 5.96
C ARG A 360 -15.37 -29.80 5.59
N LEU A 361 -14.95 -28.67 5.00
CA LEU A 361 -15.88 -27.65 4.50
C LEU A 361 -16.64 -28.14 3.25
N ALA A 362 -15.99 -28.88 2.36
CA ALA A 362 -16.58 -29.41 1.13
C ALA A 362 -17.53 -30.60 1.36
N LEU A 363 -17.39 -31.33 2.48
CA LEU A 363 -18.35 -32.34 2.97
C LEU A 363 -19.48 -31.76 3.85
N SER A 364 -19.51 -30.45 4.09
CA SER A 364 -20.63 -29.78 4.77
C SER A 364 -21.93 -29.92 3.95
N PRO A 365 -23.14 -29.87 4.54
CA PRO A 365 -24.40 -29.95 3.78
C PRO A 365 -24.58 -28.89 2.68
N ASN A 366 -23.86 -27.77 2.76
CA ASN A 366 -23.81 -26.71 1.75
C ASN A 366 -22.48 -26.69 0.95
N GLY A 367 -21.74 -27.80 0.94
CA GLY A 367 -20.41 -27.92 0.34
C GLY A 367 -20.42 -28.39 -1.12
N ASP A 368 -19.24 -28.38 -1.75
CA ASP A 368 -19.02 -28.86 -3.11
C ASP A 368 -18.33 -30.24 -3.08
N ILE A 369 -19.12 -31.30 -3.23
CA ILE A 369 -18.65 -32.70 -3.17
C ILE A 369 -17.55 -33.01 -4.19
N ILE A 370 -17.51 -32.31 -5.33
CA ILE A 370 -16.48 -32.47 -6.36
C ILE A 370 -15.16 -31.81 -5.90
N VAL A 371 -15.21 -30.77 -5.06
CA VAL A 371 -14.01 -30.24 -4.39
C VAL A 371 -13.52 -31.18 -3.30
N ALA A 372 -14.42 -31.82 -2.55
CA ALA A 372 -14.03 -32.84 -1.59
C ALA A 372 -13.29 -34.01 -2.28
N GLU A 373 -13.82 -34.50 -3.40
CA GLU A 373 -13.15 -35.51 -4.23
C GLU A 373 -11.78 -35.03 -4.75
N ALA A 374 -11.71 -33.80 -5.28
CA ALA A 374 -10.48 -33.22 -5.80
C ALA A 374 -9.41 -32.94 -4.72
N VAL A 375 -9.80 -32.78 -3.44
CA VAL A 375 -8.83 -32.76 -2.33
C VAL A 375 -8.20 -34.13 -2.12
N ILE A 376 -8.98 -35.22 -2.21
CA ILE A 376 -8.44 -36.60 -2.12
C ILE A 376 -7.46 -36.84 -3.28
N ASP A 377 -7.84 -36.49 -4.51
CA ASP A 377 -6.97 -36.62 -5.68
C ASP A 377 -5.67 -35.81 -5.54
N GLN A 378 -5.74 -34.62 -4.93
CA GLN A 378 -4.57 -33.78 -4.66
C GLN A 378 -3.65 -34.40 -3.58
N VAL A 379 -4.20 -35.02 -2.53
CA VAL A 379 -3.40 -35.74 -1.51
C VAL A 379 -2.69 -36.95 -2.14
N LEU A 380 -3.42 -37.75 -2.91
CA LEU A 380 -2.87 -38.90 -3.65
C LEU A 380 -1.76 -38.46 -4.63
N ALA A 381 -1.95 -37.35 -5.35
CA ALA A 381 -0.94 -36.80 -6.25
C ALA A 381 0.33 -36.33 -5.49
N LEU A 382 0.17 -35.65 -4.35
CA LEU A 382 1.29 -35.16 -3.53
C LEU A 382 2.10 -36.29 -2.88
N ALA A 383 1.42 -37.37 -2.47
CA ALA A 383 2.07 -38.58 -1.96
C ALA A 383 2.86 -39.29 -3.06
N ARG A 384 2.22 -39.55 -4.22
CA ARG A 384 2.85 -40.19 -5.39
C ARG A 384 4.10 -39.44 -5.86
N GLN A 385 4.05 -38.10 -5.94
CA GLN A 385 5.19 -37.25 -6.29
C GLN A 385 6.35 -37.30 -5.29
N SER A 386 6.11 -37.68 -4.03
CA SER A 386 7.17 -37.77 -3.03
C SER A 386 7.91 -39.11 -3.04
N ASN A 387 7.30 -40.16 -3.59
CA ASN A 387 7.90 -41.50 -3.68
C ASN A 387 8.86 -41.62 -4.87
N SER A 388 8.70 -40.79 -5.92
CA SER A 388 9.58 -40.76 -7.09
C SER A 388 10.91 -40.03 -6.86
N THR A 389 11.04 -39.24 -5.78
CA THR A 389 12.33 -38.69 -5.33
C THR A 389 12.98 -39.63 -4.33
N SER A 390 14.18 -40.13 -4.64
CA SER A 390 14.89 -41.24 -3.97
C SER A 390 15.44 -40.95 -2.56
N THR A 391 14.75 -40.14 -1.76
CA THR A 391 15.02 -39.92 -0.33
C THR A 391 13.76 -40.29 0.47
N SER A 392 13.50 -41.59 0.59
CA SER A 392 12.23 -42.18 1.04
C SER A 392 11.73 -41.69 2.41
N GLN A 393 12.61 -41.25 3.30
CA GLN A 393 12.25 -40.67 4.60
C GLN A 393 11.48 -39.33 4.48
N ASN A 394 11.61 -38.59 3.38
CA ASN A 394 10.95 -37.29 3.18
C ASN A 394 9.49 -37.37 2.69
N ALA A 395 8.96 -38.55 2.37
CA ALA A 395 7.56 -38.71 1.99
C ALA A 395 6.63 -38.75 3.22
N ARG A 396 6.92 -39.66 4.16
CA ARG A 396 6.26 -39.77 5.47
C ARG A 396 6.31 -38.47 6.29
N ALA A 397 7.31 -37.62 6.05
CA ALA A 397 7.44 -36.31 6.71
C ALA A 397 6.44 -35.23 6.23
N ARG A 398 5.58 -35.49 5.22
CA ARG A 398 4.66 -34.47 4.65
C ARG A 398 3.23 -34.55 5.15
N PHE A 399 2.73 -35.75 5.45
CA PHE A 399 1.40 -36.00 5.97
C PHE A 399 1.55 -36.96 7.16
N GLN A 400 0.91 -36.66 8.28
CA GLN A 400 0.90 -37.55 9.44
C GLN A 400 -0.04 -38.74 9.15
N ASP A 401 0.33 -39.94 9.61
CA ASP A 401 -0.49 -41.15 9.44
C ASP A 401 -1.90 -40.99 10.00
N GLU A 402 -2.06 -40.23 11.10
CA GLU A 402 -3.37 -39.86 11.67
C GLU A 402 -4.25 -39.06 10.69
N GLU A 403 -3.67 -38.13 9.93
CA GLU A 403 -4.39 -37.28 8.96
C GLU A 403 -4.78 -38.09 7.72
N LEU A 404 -3.90 -38.96 7.24
CA LEU A 404 -4.19 -39.89 6.14
C LEU A 404 -5.27 -40.90 6.54
N ALA A 405 -5.19 -41.46 7.76
CA ALA A 405 -6.20 -42.37 8.29
C ALA A 405 -7.56 -41.69 8.49
N TRP A 406 -7.57 -40.44 8.98
CA TRP A 406 -8.79 -39.63 9.08
C TRP A 406 -9.42 -39.35 7.71
N LEU A 407 -8.61 -38.94 6.73
CA LEU A 407 -9.06 -38.66 5.36
C LEU A 407 -9.65 -39.92 4.69
N ALA A 408 -8.93 -41.05 4.77
CA ALA A 408 -9.40 -42.33 4.25
C ALA A 408 -10.71 -42.78 4.91
N THR A 409 -10.79 -42.76 6.24
CA THR A 409 -12.00 -43.17 6.97
C THR A 409 -13.18 -42.27 6.64
N THR A 410 -12.97 -40.96 6.55
CA THR A 410 -14.03 -39.99 6.23
C THR A 410 -14.50 -40.11 4.78
N ALA A 411 -13.59 -40.35 3.83
CA ALA A 411 -13.93 -40.63 2.43
C ALA A 411 -14.69 -41.95 2.27
N PHE A 412 -14.32 -43.00 3.02
CA PHE A 412 -15.03 -44.29 3.00
C PHE A 412 -16.43 -44.17 3.62
N ASN A 413 -16.58 -43.43 4.71
CA ASN A 413 -17.92 -43.15 5.28
C ASN A 413 -18.82 -42.43 4.26
N ARG A 414 -18.27 -41.47 3.49
CA ARG A 414 -19.03 -40.81 2.42
C ARG A 414 -19.36 -41.75 1.25
N ALA A 415 -18.52 -42.75 0.97
CA ALA A 415 -18.86 -43.84 0.04
C ALA A 415 -20.06 -44.67 0.53
N VAL A 416 -20.09 -45.02 1.82
CA VAL A 416 -21.23 -45.72 2.44
C VAL A 416 -22.51 -44.88 2.38
N ASP A 417 -22.44 -43.56 2.51
CA ASP A 417 -23.60 -42.71 2.27
C ASP A 417 -24.08 -42.77 0.81
N PHE A 418 -23.18 -42.72 -0.18
CA PHE A 418 -23.56 -42.88 -1.59
C PHE A 418 -24.24 -44.25 -1.87
N TYR A 419 -23.79 -45.33 -1.23
CA TYR A 419 -24.46 -46.64 -1.30
C TYR A 419 -25.88 -46.59 -0.73
N ARG A 420 -26.09 -45.90 0.40
CA ARG A 420 -27.42 -45.69 0.99
C ARG A 420 -28.32 -44.83 0.11
N ASP A 421 -27.75 -43.90 -0.64
CA ASP A 421 -28.42 -43.08 -1.66
C ASP A 421 -28.62 -43.84 -3.00
N SER A 422 -28.23 -45.13 -3.08
CA SER A 422 -28.25 -45.98 -4.31
C SER A 422 -27.40 -45.44 -5.48
N ALA A 423 -26.36 -44.67 -5.17
CA ALA A 423 -25.38 -44.14 -6.11
C ALA A 423 -24.13 -45.04 -6.18
N ASP A 424 -24.31 -46.29 -6.59
CA ASP A 424 -23.29 -47.35 -6.51
C ASP A 424 -21.97 -47.00 -7.20
N ALA A 425 -22.02 -46.31 -8.35
CA ALA A 425 -20.84 -45.84 -9.07
C ALA A 425 -20.05 -44.77 -8.29
N ASP A 426 -20.73 -43.91 -7.53
CA ASP A 426 -20.08 -42.93 -6.66
C ASP A 426 -19.53 -43.59 -5.38
N CYS A 427 -20.24 -44.58 -4.83
CA CYS A 427 -19.72 -45.41 -3.74
C CYS A 427 -18.44 -46.13 -4.16
N ALA A 428 -18.43 -46.89 -5.25
CA ALA A 428 -17.25 -47.61 -5.72
C ALA A 428 -16.05 -46.67 -5.97
N ARG A 429 -16.30 -45.52 -6.61
CA ARG A 429 -15.30 -44.48 -6.87
C ARG A 429 -14.71 -43.88 -5.58
N TRP A 430 -15.55 -43.54 -4.61
CA TRP A 430 -15.09 -42.95 -3.35
C TRP A 430 -14.43 -43.98 -2.42
N ALA A 431 -14.94 -45.21 -2.37
CA ALA A 431 -14.34 -46.30 -1.61
C ALA A 431 -12.95 -46.68 -2.17
N GLY A 432 -12.81 -46.75 -3.50
CA GLY A 432 -11.51 -46.96 -4.15
C GLY A 432 -10.49 -45.88 -3.77
N LYS A 433 -10.85 -44.60 -3.90
CA LYS A 433 -9.99 -43.47 -3.49
C LYS A 433 -9.67 -43.49 -1.99
N ALA A 434 -10.62 -43.87 -1.14
CA ALA A 434 -10.40 -44.01 0.30
C ALA A 434 -9.40 -45.14 0.64
N ILE A 435 -9.48 -46.26 -0.08
CA ILE A 435 -8.53 -47.38 0.03
C ILE A 435 -7.14 -46.95 -0.45
N GLU A 436 -7.04 -46.22 -1.57
CA GLU A 436 -5.75 -45.68 -2.05
C GLU A 436 -5.09 -44.71 -1.05
N VAL A 437 -5.88 -43.92 -0.29
CA VAL A 437 -5.32 -43.09 0.80
C VAL A 437 -4.93 -43.95 2.01
N ALA A 438 -5.70 -44.98 2.35
CA ALA A 438 -5.39 -45.89 3.44
C ALA A 438 -4.10 -46.71 3.19
N ASP A 439 -3.78 -47.03 1.93
CA ASP A 439 -2.51 -47.69 1.55
C ASP A 439 -1.27 -46.80 1.79
N LEU A 440 -1.45 -45.49 2.00
CA LEU A 440 -0.37 -44.56 2.36
C LEU A 440 -0.08 -44.53 3.86
N VAL A 441 -0.98 -45.07 4.69
CA VAL A 441 -0.88 -45.06 6.16
C VAL A 441 0.04 -46.18 6.63
N GLY A 442 1.13 -45.82 7.32
CA GLY A 442 1.80 -46.72 8.26
C GLY A 442 2.23 -48.09 7.71
N CYS A 443 2.89 -48.13 6.55
CA CYS A 443 3.63 -49.32 6.13
C CYS A 443 4.90 -49.50 6.97
N ASP A 444 4.74 -49.87 8.24
CA ASP A 444 5.81 -50.43 9.06
C ASP A 444 6.18 -51.84 8.56
N GLU A 445 7.45 -52.23 8.71
CA GLU A 445 8.01 -53.51 8.24
C GLU A 445 7.63 -54.71 9.13
N GLY A 446 6.43 -54.68 9.70
CA GLY A 446 5.83 -55.75 10.51
C GLY A 446 4.51 -56.26 9.88
N PRO A 447 4.00 -57.42 10.33
CA PRO A 447 2.84 -58.11 9.72
C PRO A 447 1.47 -57.43 9.96
N GLY A 448 1.44 -56.12 10.21
CA GLY A 448 0.24 -55.29 10.39
C GLY A 448 0.24 -53.98 9.60
N GLY A 449 1.29 -53.65 8.85
CA GLY A 449 1.31 -52.49 7.96
C GLY A 449 0.19 -52.54 6.93
N GLY A 450 -0.49 -51.42 6.69
CA GLY A 450 -1.66 -51.37 5.80
C GLY A 450 -2.98 -51.92 6.39
N GLY A 451 -3.03 -52.20 7.70
CA GLY A 451 -4.23 -52.76 8.37
C GLY A 451 -5.53 -51.97 8.15
N LEU A 452 -5.46 -50.64 8.04
CA LEU A 452 -6.62 -49.81 7.69
C LEU A 452 -7.14 -50.13 6.27
N ALA A 453 -6.25 -50.19 5.29
CA ALA A 453 -6.63 -50.44 3.90
C ALA A 453 -7.17 -51.86 3.68
N ALA A 454 -6.65 -52.85 4.43
CA ALA A 454 -7.21 -54.20 4.47
C ALA A 454 -8.64 -54.22 5.07
N LEU A 455 -8.89 -53.44 6.12
CA LEU A 455 -10.21 -53.29 6.73
C LEU A 455 -11.20 -52.58 5.78
N LEU A 456 -10.79 -51.50 5.10
CA LEU A 456 -11.65 -50.80 4.13
C LEU A 456 -11.99 -51.69 2.92
N ARG A 457 -11.03 -52.45 2.38
CA ARG A 457 -11.28 -53.45 1.32
C ARG A 457 -12.30 -54.50 1.76
N ARG A 458 -12.14 -55.07 2.96
CA ARG A 458 -13.09 -56.03 3.53
C ARG A 458 -14.49 -55.44 3.67
N ASN A 459 -14.59 -54.18 4.09
CA ASN A 459 -15.88 -53.50 4.25
C ASN A 459 -16.54 -53.20 2.90
N LEU A 460 -15.78 -52.91 1.83
CA LEU A 460 -16.33 -52.72 0.49
C LEU A 460 -16.98 -54.00 -0.06
N GLY A 461 -16.31 -55.15 0.10
CA GLY A 461 -16.88 -56.45 -0.28
C GLY A 461 -18.15 -56.82 0.49
N LEU A 462 -18.34 -56.31 1.72
CA LEU A 462 -19.59 -56.47 2.47
C LEU A 462 -20.75 -55.59 1.95
N LEU A 463 -20.48 -54.57 1.12
CA LEU A 463 -21.52 -53.80 0.41
C LEU A 463 -21.97 -54.49 -0.89
N GLY A 464 -21.26 -55.54 -1.34
CA GLY A 464 -21.59 -56.30 -2.55
C GLY A 464 -21.15 -55.65 -3.87
N LEU A 465 -20.29 -54.63 -3.83
CA LEU A 465 -19.83 -53.86 -5.00
C LEU A 465 -18.56 -54.41 -5.68
N ASP A 466 -18.01 -55.53 -5.20
CA ASP A 466 -16.80 -56.19 -5.76
C ASP A 466 -17.12 -56.92 -7.09
N GLY A 467 -17.54 -56.18 -8.14
CA GLY A 467 -17.88 -56.80 -9.43
C GLY A 467 -18.53 -55.93 -10.51
N ALA A 468 -18.26 -54.62 -10.55
CA ALA A 468 -18.76 -53.69 -11.58
C ALA A 468 -17.62 -53.06 -12.41
#